data_AF-A0A7C7QJW9-F1
#
_entry.id   AF-A0A7C7QJW9-F1
#
_cell.length_a   1.000
_cell.length_b   1.000
_cell.length_c   1.000
_cell.angle_alpha   90.00
_cell.angle_beta   90.00
_cell.angle_gamma   90.00
#
_symmetry.space_group_name_H-M   'P 1'
#
loop_
_entity.id
_entity.type
_entity.pdbx_description
1 polymer ?
#
loop_
_entity_poly.entity_id
_entity_poly.type
_entity_poly.pdbx_seq_one_letter_code
_entity_poly.pdbx_strand_id
1 'polypeptide(L)'
;MVSSRSSTKRPESFAITLWRRPWRPAGGLAGNRTVLIPKDGTERISADTGAPIRGKDGKITGVVLLSRDVTERLRLDEELQRREKLRSIGILAGGIAHDFNNILMGILTNITVAKVYAGSDDKVVEEPTEVEEASLRAKDLTQ
;
A
#
# COMPACT_ATOMS: atom_id res chain seq x y z
N MET A 1 28.74 -19.61 13.19
CA MET A 1 28.31 -21.02 13.01
C MET A 1 26.79 -21.00 12.86
N VAL A 2 26.27 -20.87 11.64
CA VAL A 2 24.82 -20.93 11.37
C VAL A 2 24.54 -22.31 10.80
N SER A 3 23.92 -23.16 11.61
CA SER A 3 23.55 -24.53 11.28
C SER A 3 22.20 -24.53 10.58
N SER A 4 22.16 -24.69 9.25
CA SER A 4 20.96 -25.13 8.54
C SER A 4 21.09 -26.60 8.18
N ARG A 5 20.42 -27.49 8.92
CA ARG A 5 20.23 -28.88 8.50
C ARG A 5 19.20 -28.92 7.38
N SER A 6 19.61 -29.38 6.21
CA SER A 6 18.68 -30.04 5.28
C SER A 6 19.41 -31.21 4.61
N SER A 7 19.01 -32.41 5.03
CA SER A 7 19.34 -33.67 4.39
C SER A 7 18.28 -33.92 3.32
N THR A 8 18.64 -33.86 2.04
CA THR A 8 17.95 -34.66 1.03
C THR A 8 18.84 -34.86 -0.20
N LYS A 9 18.75 -36.07 -0.74
CA LYS A 9 19.60 -36.73 -1.74
C LYS A 9 19.72 -35.96 -3.07
N ARG A 10 20.87 -36.09 -3.72
CA ARG A 10 21.03 -35.80 -5.16
C ARG A 10 20.20 -36.78 -6.00
N PRO A 11 19.79 -36.36 -7.20
CA PRO A 11 20.35 -37.01 -8.39
C PRO A 11 20.96 -36.02 -9.38
N GLU A 12 21.76 -36.61 -10.25
CA GLU A 12 22.63 -36.00 -11.26
C GLU A 12 21.84 -35.44 -12.46
N SER A 13 22.54 -34.65 -13.28
CA SER A 13 22.09 -33.98 -14.53
C SER A 13 21.27 -32.70 -14.36
N PHE A 14 21.92 -31.53 -14.38
CA PHE A 14 21.32 -30.31 -14.94
C PHE A 14 22.45 -29.34 -15.35
N ALA A 15 22.84 -29.45 -16.62
CA ALA A 15 23.67 -28.47 -17.30
C ALA A 15 22.77 -27.42 -17.98
N ILE A 16 23.02 -26.16 -17.64
CA ILE A 16 22.93 -24.97 -18.50
C ILE A 16 21.52 -24.60 -19.04
N THR A 17 20.74 -23.81 -18.28
CA THR A 17 19.93 -22.69 -18.85
C THR A 17 19.45 -21.70 -17.78
N LEU A 18 20.33 -20.86 -17.23
CA LEU A 18 19.96 -19.67 -16.44
C LEU A 18 21.13 -18.71 -16.72
N TRP A 19 21.03 -17.63 -17.49
CA TRP A 19 20.24 -16.44 -17.23
C TRP A 19 20.13 -15.56 -18.49
N ARG A 20 18.95 -15.51 -19.12
CA ARG A 20 18.53 -14.39 -19.98
C ARG A 20 17.18 -13.81 -19.53
N ARG A 21 16.81 -14.05 -18.27
CA ARG A 21 15.66 -13.44 -17.61
C ARG A 21 16.12 -12.80 -16.30
N PRO A 22 15.70 -11.56 -15.99
CA PRO A 22 15.87 -11.03 -14.65
C PRO A 22 15.21 -11.99 -13.66
N TRP A 23 15.89 -12.23 -12.55
CA TRP A 23 15.39 -13.04 -11.45
C TRP A 23 14.02 -12.52 -11.06
N ARG A 24 12.97 -13.30 -11.32
CA ARG A 24 11.69 -13.08 -10.66
C ARG A 24 11.71 -13.93 -9.40
N PRO A 25 11.56 -13.35 -8.20
CA PRO A 25 11.35 -14.16 -7.01
C PRO A 25 10.15 -15.08 -7.28
N ALA A 26 10.37 -16.38 -7.18
CA ALA A 26 9.31 -17.36 -7.28
C ALA A 26 8.43 -17.23 -6.04
N GLY A 27 7.17 -16.86 -6.24
CA GLY A 27 6.19 -16.71 -5.18
C GLY A 27 6.31 -15.38 -4.44
N GLY A 28 5.17 -14.74 -4.18
CA GLY A 28 5.11 -13.60 -3.29
C GLY A 28 5.66 -13.97 -1.92
N LEU A 29 6.87 -13.52 -1.60
CA LEU A 29 7.36 -13.51 -0.24
C LEU A 29 6.87 -12.22 0.43
N ALA A 30 5.58 -12.18 0.71
CA ALA A 30 5.17 -11.70 2.02
C ALA A 30 5.75 -12.71 3.03
N GLY A 31 6.91 -12.45 3.63
CA GLY A 31 7.27 -13.17 4.85
C GLY A 31 8.73 -13.26 5.29
N ASN A 32 9.74 -13.30 4.40
CA ASN A 32 11.13 -13.52 4.85
C ASN A 32 12.11 -12.54 4.20
N ARG A 33 12.29 -11.38 4.82
CA ARG A 33 13.41 -10.45 4.54
C ARG A 33 14.66 -11.05 5.17
N THR A 34 15.77 -11.16 4.43
CA THR A 34 17.05 -11.52 5.05
C THR A 34 17.54 -10.34 5.88
N VAL A 35 17.60 -10.51 7.20
CA VAL A 35 18.15 -9.52 8.12
C VAL A 35 19.61 -9.89 8.40
N LEU A 36 20.51 -8.96 8.11
CA LEU A 36 21.89 -9.00 8.56
C LEU A 36 22.04 -8.17 9.83
N ILE A 37 22.66 -8.76 10.84
CA ILE A 37 23.02 -8.10 12.10
C ILE A 37 24.55 -8.00 12.12
N PRO A 38 25.15 -6.84 11.83
CA PRO A 38 26.59 -6.62 11.95
C PRO A 38 27.03 -6.70 13.41
N LYS A 39 28.35 -6.67 13.64
CA LYS A 39 28.91 -6.68 15.00
C LYS A 39 28.45 -5.51 15.88
N ASP A 40 27.98 -4.44 15.28
CA ASP A 40 27.38 -3.28 15.95
C ASP A 40 25.95 -3.53 16.46
N GLY A 41 25.36 -4.70 16.14
CA GLY A 41 24.02 -5.09 16.57
C GLY A 41 22.87 -4.47 15.76
N THR A 42 23.16 -3.67 14.73
CA THR A 42 22.11 -2.94 13.99
C THR A 42 21.45 -3.83 12.94
N GLU A 43 20.15 -4.07 13.02
CA GLU A 43 19.45 -4.83 11.98
C GLU A 43 19.45 -4.10 10.64
N ARG A 44 19.87 -4.79 9.57
CA ARG A 44 19.88 -4.28 8.19
C ARG A 44 19.22 -5.29 7.27
N ILE A 45 18.33 -4.82 6.40
CA ILE A 45 17.74 -5.67 5.37
C ILE A 45 18.75 -5.83 4.24
N SER A 46 19.09 -7.08 3.94
CA SER A 46 20.03 -7.41 2.87
C SER A 46 19.32 -7.94 1.63
N ALA A 47 19.71 -7.42 0.48
CA ALA A 47 19.46 -8.05 -0.81
C ALA A 47 20.72 -8.82 -1.22
N ASP A 48 20.61 -10.15 -1.26
CA ASP A 48 21.73 -11.04 -1.53
C ASP A 48 21.67 -11.63 -2.94
N THR A 49 22.79 -11.61 -3.66
CA THR A 49 22.97 -12.32 -4.93
C THR A 49 24.20 -13.21 -4.83
N GLY A 50 24.06 -14.47 -5.24
CA GLY A 50 25.14 -15.45 -5.18
C GLY A 50 25.49 -16.03 -6.55
N ALA A 51 26.77 -16.19 -6.84
CA ALA A 51 27.25 -16.95 -8.00
C ALA A 51 28.26 -18.03 -7.56
N PRO A 52 28.15 -19.27 -8.09
CA PRO A 52 29.09 -20.32 -7.75
C PRO A 52 30.46 -20.06 -8.38
N ILE A 53 31.51 -20.30 -7.62
CA ILE A 53 32.89 -20.35 -8.12
C ILE A 53 33.14 -21.80 -8.53
N ARG A 54 33.51 -22.00 -9.80
CA ARG A 54 33.77 -23.33 -10.36
C ARG A 54 35.27 -23.55 -10.54
N GLY A 55 35.75 -24.70 -10.09
CA GLY A 55 37.11 -25.17 -10.34
C GLY A 55 37.30 -25.62 -11.79
N LYS A 56 38.55 -25.92 -12.17
CA LYS A 56 38.90 -26.37 -13.52
C LYS A 56 38.22 -27.70 -13.91
N ASP A 57 37.80 -28.50 -12.94
CA ASP A 57 37.06 -29.75 -13.11
C ASP A 57 35.54 -29.54 -13.16
N GLY A 58 35.07 -28.29 -13.19
CA GLY A 58 33.65 -27.93 -13.21
C GLY A 58 32.95 -28.04 -11.85
N LYS A 59 33.62 -28.53 -10.81
CA LYS A 59 33.06 -28.64 -9.45
C LYS A 59 32.95 -27.28 -8.81
N ILE A 60 31.91 -27.09 -8.00
CA ILE A 60 31.74 -25.88 -7.20
C ILE A 60 32.77 -25.92 -6.07
N THR A 61 33.69 -24.96 -6.08
CA THR A 61 34.74 -24.81 -5.06
C THR A 61 34.40 -23.72 -4.05
N GLY A 62 33.40 -22.88 -4.35
CA GLY A 62 32.92 -21.85 -3.45
C GLY A 62 31.72 -21.09 -4.01
N VAL A 63 31.34 -20.03 -3.31
CA VAL A 63 30.30 -19.09 -3.73
C VAL A 63 30.81 -17.68 -3.51
N VAL A 64 30.62 -16.79 -4.50
CA VAL A 64 30.72 -15.34 -4.29
C VAL A 64 29.34 -14.83 -3.95
N LEU A 65 29.22 -14.16 -2.81
CA LEU A 65 27.99 -13.51 -2.37
C LEU A 65 28.19 -11.99 -2.45
N LEU A 66 27.27 -11.32 -3.13
CA LEU A 66 27.09 -9.89 -3.07
C LEU A 66 25.90 -9.62 -2.15
N SER A 67 26.15 -8.96 -1.03
CA SER A 67 25.13 -8.47 -0.11
C SER A 67 25.06 -6.96 -0.23
N ARG A 68 23.85 -6.42 -0.38
CA ARG A 68 23.58 -4.99 -0.40
C ARG A 68 22.59 -4.64 0.68
N ASP A 69 22.93 -3.68 1.54
CA ASP A 69 21.98 -3.06 2.44
C ASP A 69 20.91 -2.29 1.63
N VAL A 70 19.66 -2.69 1.81
CA VAL A 70 18.49 -2.08 1.15
C VAL A 70 17.52 -1.49 2.16
N THR A 71 17.92 -1.35 3.43
CA THR A 71 17.07 -0.89 4.53
C THR A 71 16.44 0.46 4.22
N GLU A 72 17.27 1.47 3.91
CA GLU A 72 16.76 2.82 3.65
C GLU A 72 15.94 2.90 2.37
N ARG A 73 16.35 2.16 1.32
CA ARG A 73 15.58 2.09 0.08
C ARG A 73 14.18 1.55 0.32
N LEU A 74 14.05 0.44 1.05
CA LEU A 74 12.75 -0.15 1.34
C LEU A 74 11.90 0.76 2.23
N ARG A 75 12.52 1.48 3.19
CA ARG A 75 11.82 2.46 4.01
C ARG A 75 11.23 3.60 3.17
N LEU A 76 12.00 4.13 2.23
CA LEU A 76 11.55 5.17 1.31
C LEU A 76 10.46 4.65 0.35
N ASP A 77 10.61 3.43 -0.18
CA ASP A 77 9.61 2.80 -1.04
C ASP A 77 8.28 2.61 -0.28
N GLU A 78 8.32 2.15 0.97
CA GLU A 78 7.16 2.02 1.84
C GLU A 78 6.51 3.38 2.17
N GLU A 79 7.32 4.41 2.43
CA GLU A 79 6.83 5.75 2.70
C GLU A 79 6.17 6.38 1.45
N LEU A 80 6.76 6.20 0.28
CA LEU A 80 6.19 6.63 -1.00
C LEU A 80 4.84 5.95 -1.26
N GLN A 81 4.77 4.64 -1.12
CA GLN A 81 3.51 3.89 -1.27
C GLN A 81 2.44 4.37 -0.29
N ARG A 82 2.83 4.66 0.96
CA ARG A 82 1.91 5.21 1.96
C ARG A 82 1.39 6.60 1.57
N ARG A 83 2.27 7.47 1.08
CA ARG A 83 1.90 8.82 0.61
C ARG A 83 0.98 8.76 -0.60
N GLU A 84 1.25 7.89 -1.58
CA GLU A 84 0.40 7.70 -2.74
C GLU A 84 -0.99 7.18 -2.37
N LYS A 85 -1.06 6.22 -1.43
CA LYS A 85 -2.32 5.72 -0.90
C LYS A 85 -3.13 6.83 -0.23
N LEU A 86 -2.49 7.62 0.63
CA LEU A 86 -3.15 8.75 1.30
C LEU A 86 -3.62 9.82 0.30
N ARG A 87 -2.81 10.13 -0.72
CA ARG A 87 -3.20 11.05 -1.80
C ARG A 87 -4.44 10.54 -2.53
N SER A 88 -4.47 9.25 -2.89
CA SER A 88 -5.63 8.65 -3.55
C SER A 88 -6.89 8.71 -2.68
N ILE A 89 -6.75 8.45 -1.37
CA ILE A 89 -7.87 8.57 -0.42
C ILE A 89 -8.34 10.03 -0.35
N GLY A 90 -7.42 11.00 -0.30
CA GLY A 90 -7.78 12.43 -0.26
C GLY A 90 -8.54 12.90 -1.50
N ILE A 91 -8.12 12.47 -2.70
CA ILE A 91 -8.82 12.78 -3.96
C ILE A 91 -10.24 12.19 -3.94
N LEU A 92 -10.38 10.91 -3.55
CA LEU A 92 -11.69 10.26 -3.47
C LEU A 92 -12.58 10.91 -2.41
N ALA A 93 -12.03 11.21 -1.23
CA ALA A 93 -12.76 11.89 -0.16
C ALA A 93 -13.22 13.29 -0.57
N GLY A 94 -12.38 14.05 -1.28
CA GLY A 94 -12.77 15.37 -1.83
C GLY A 94 -13.88 15.28 -2.87
N GLY A 95 -13.83 14.28 -3.77
CA GLY A 95 -14.90 14.01 -4.73
C GLY A 95 -16.22 13.62 -4.04
N ILE A 96 -16.17 12.72 -3.06
CA ILE A 96 -17.36 12.31 -2.28
C ILE A 96 -17.93 13.50 -1.50
N ALA A 97 -17.08 14.31 -0.86
CA ALA A 97 -17.50 15.50 -0.14
C ALA A 97 -18.19 16.52 -1.08
N HIS A 98 -17.62 16.74 -2.27
CA HIS A 98 -18.23 17.59 -3.28
C HIS A 98 -19.61 17.08 -3.71
N ASP A 99 -19.73 15.79 -4.06
CA ASP A 99 -20.99 15.22 -4.51
C ASP A 99 -22.06 15.17 -3.40
N PHE A 100 -21.64 14.93 -2.17
CA PHE A 100 -22.50 15.03 -0.99
C PHE A 100 -23.05 16.45 -0.82
N ASN A 101 -22.20 17.46 -0.94
CA ASN A 101 -22.61 18.87 -0.89
C ASN A 101 -23.55 19.23 -2.05
N ASN A 102 -23.37 18.65 -3.23
CA ASN A 102 -24.31 18.85 -4.35
C ASN A 102 -25.71 18.34 -4.02
N ILE A 103 -25.82 17.16 -3.41
CA ILE A 103 -27.10 16.57 -3.02
C ILE A 103 -27.76 17.42 -1.92
N LEU A 104 -27.02 17.80 -0.88
CA LEU A 104 -27.52 18.66 0.20
C LEU A 104 -28.05 20.00 -0.33
N MET A 105 -27.36 20.61 -1.28
CA MET A 105 -27.78 21.88 -1.87
C MET A 105 -29.07 21.76 -2.68
N GLY A 106 -29.31 20.60 -3.33
CA GLY A 106 -30.59 20.29 -3.97
C GLY A 106 -31.73 20.13 -2.97
N ILE A 107 -31.48 19.43 -1.86
CA ILE A 107 -32.45 19.28 -0.75
C ILE A 107 -32.82 20.65 -0.17
N LEU A 108 -31.81 21.46 0.17
CA LEU A 108 -32.00 22.81 0.70
C LEU A 108 -32.80 23.69 -0.26
N THR A 109 -32.49 23.65 -1.57
CA THR A 109 -33.24 24.39 -2.59
C THR A 109 -34.73 24.00 -2.58
N ASN A 110 -35.03 22.71 -2.59
CA ASN A 110 -36.42 22.24 -2.58
C ASN A 110 -37.16 22.67 -1.31
N ILE A 111 -36.50 22.66 -0.16
CA ILE A 111 -37.04 23.16 1.11
C ILE A 111 -37.32 24.67 1.02
N THR A 112 -36.36 25.46 0.54
CA THR A 112 -36.54 26.91 0.37
C THR A 112 -37.73 27.20 -0.54
N VAL A 113 -37.86 26.49 -1.66
CA VAL A 113 -39.00 26.63 -2.58
C VAL A 113 -40.31 26.24 -1.92
N ALA A 114 -40.36 25.11 -1.19
CA ALA A 114 -41.55 24.67 -0.48
C ALA A 114 -42.01 25.70 0.56
N LYS A 115 -41.07 26.30 1.33
CA LYS A 115 -41.36 27.38 2.29
C LYS A 115 -41.95 28.62 1.61
N VAL A 116 -41.43 28.99 0.44
CA VAL A 116 -41.96 30.13 -0.33
C VAL A 116 -43.40 29.90 -0.78
N TYR A 117 -43.76 28.68 -1.22
CA TYR A 117 -45.13 28.35 -1.64
C TYR A 117 -46.11 28.11 -0.48
N ALA A 118 -45.62 27.64 0.67
CA ALA A 118 -46.46 27.34 1.84
C ALA A 118 -47.04 28.59 2.54
N GLY A 119 -46.44 29.78 2.38
CA GLY A 119 -46.91 31.00 3.04
C GLY A 119 -46.78 30.94 4.57
N SER A 120 -47.73 31.53 5.31
CA SER A 120 -47.75 31.59 6.79
C SER A 120 -48.55 30.46 7.45
N ASP A 121 -48.78 29.35 6.76
CA ASP A 121 -49.49 28.19 7.33
C ASP A 121 -48.52 27.40 8.22
N ASP A 122 -48.54 27.68 9.53
CA ASP A 122 -47.57 27.21 10.53
C ASP A 122 -47.31 25.70 10.48
N LYS A 123 -48.33 24.88 10.15
CA LYS A 123 -48.20 23.42 10.07
C LYS A 123 -47.39 22.92 8.88
N VAL A 124 -47.25 23.71 7.81
CA VAL A 124 -46.48 23.35 6.60
C VAL A 124 -45.03 23.85 6.70
N VAL A 125 -44.74 24.76 7.64
CA VAL A 125 -43.40 25.39 7.81
C VAL A 125 -42.53 24.67 8.86
N GLU A 126 -43.12 23.93 9.80
CA GLU A 126 -42.39 23.17 10.83
C GLU A 126 -41.52 22.03 10.24
N GLU A 127 -42.10 21.13 9.44
CA GLU A 127 -41.37 19.98 8.84
C GLU A 127 -40.19 20.39 7.92
N PRO A 128 -40.30 21.38 7.02
CA PRO A 128 -39.18 21.80 6.18
C PRO A 128 -38.04 22.45 6.98
N THR A 129 -38.30 22.98 8.19
CA THR A 129 -37.28 23.65 9.01
C THR A 129 -36.32 22.65 9.66
N GLU A 130 -36.81 21.52 10.15
CA GLU A 130 -35.96 20.48 10.73
C GLU A 130 -35.01 19.86 9.69
N VAL A 131 -35.51 19.61 8.47
CA VAL A 131 -34.71 19.06 7.37
C VAL A 131 -33.67 20.06 6.87
N GLU A 132 -33.99 21.36 6.88
CA GLU A 132 -33.05 22.44 6.54
C GLU A 132 -31.88 22.46 7.53
N GLU A 133 -32.18 22.50 8.83
CA GLU A 133 -31.15 22.50 9.87
C GLU A 133 -30.30 21.23 9.83
N ALA A 134 -30.91 20.06 9.62
CA ALA A 134 -30.18 18.81 9.48
C ALA A 134 -29.24 18.82 8.26
N SER A 135 -29.68 19.39 7.14
CA SER A 135 -28.90 19.50 5.90
C SER A 135 -27.74 20.49 6.06
N LEU A 136 -27.95 21.61 6.76
CA LEU A 136 -26.90 22.58 7.08
C LEU A 136 -25.84 21.97 8.00
N ARG A 137 -26.25 21.28 9.07
CA ARG A 137 -25.31 20.55 9.95
C ARG A 137 -24.50 19.49 9.19
N ALA A 138 -25.13 18.79 8.25
CA ALA A 138 -24.45 17.78 7.43
C ALA A 138 -23.41 18.40 6.48
N LYS A 139 -23.69 19.58 5.91
CA LYS A 139 -22.77 20.32 5.06
C LYS A 139 -21.48 20.67 5.82
N ASP A 140 -21.61 21.14 7.05
CA ASP A 140 -20.48 21.56 7.90
C ASP A 140 -19.53 20.40 8.25
N LEU A 141 -19.98 19.14 8.15
CA LEU A 141 -19.13 17.95 8.36
C LEU A 141 -18.16 17.66 7.20
N THR A 142 -18.35 18.31 6.05
CA THR A 142 -17.58 18.02 4.82
C THR A 142 -16.74 19.21 4.33
N GLN A 143 -16.74 20.32 5.07
CA GLN A 143 -15.97 21.54 4.78
C GLN A 143 -14.61 21.55 5.48
#